data_AF-A0A852T2N1-F1
#
_entry.id   AF-A0A852T2N1-F1
#
_cell.length_a   1.000
_cell.length_b   1.000
_cell.length_c   1.000
_cell.angle_alpha   90.00
_cell.angle_beta   90.00
_cell.angle_gamma   90.00
#
_symmetry.space_group_name_H-M   'P 1'
#
loop_
_entity.id
_entity.type
_entity.pdbx_description
1 polymer ?
#
loop_
_entity_poly.entity_id
_entity_poly.type
_entity_poly.pdbx_seq_one_letter_code
_entity_poly.pdbx_strand_id
1 'polypeptide(L)'
;MRVFVIDTRNTGPELQGGLVGVVGSTNPSSEEKSECVETVSRYAMDGWAIAADPFTPIGRLAALTAEPACVPFVRLNDARRPQRGARSMETTRSPERDSADLNGSPFPAPTPEIRYSGVGLTGSRIENGGR
;
A
#
# COMPACT_ATOMS: atom_id res chain seq x y z
N MET A 1 -22.94 -3.00 8.00
CA MET A 1 -21.50 -2.90 8.33
C MET A 1 -20.63 -3.53 7.24
N ARG A 2 -19.33 -3.18 7.13
CA ARG A 2 -18.34 -3.81 6.24
C ARG A 2 -17.12 -4.26 7.03
N VAL A 3 -16.58 -5.41 6.64
CA VAL A 3 -15.40 -6.01 7.27
C VAL A 3 -14.38 -6.34 6.19
N PHE A 4 -13.11 -6.04 6.46
CA PHE A 4 -11.97 -6.33 5.60
C PHE A 4 -11.00 -7.22 6.37
N VAL A 5 -10.43 -8.23 5.73
CA VAL A 5 -9.51 -9.17 6.39
C VAL A 5 -8.23 -9.23 5.56
N ILE A 6 -7.10 -8.98 6.22
CA ILE A 6 -5.77 -9.17 5.67
C ILE A 6 -5.13 -10.31 6.48
N ASP A 7 -5.17 -11.52 5.92
CA ASP A 7 -4.54 -12.69 6.52
C ASP A 7 -3.06 -12.72 6.15
N THR A 8 -2.18 -12.61 7.15
CA THR A 8 -0.74 -12.65 6.93
C THR A 8 -0.08 -13.97 7.34
N ARG A 9 -0.86 -14.96 7.79
CA ARG A 9 -0.34 -16.22 8.35
C ARG A 9 0.45 -17.07 7.36
N ASN A 10 0.22 -16.90 6.06
CA ASN A 10 0.94 -17.62 5.01
C ASN A 10 2.09 -16.82 4.39
N THR A 11 2.40 -15.63 4.92
CA THR A 11 3.44 -14.74 4.37
C THR A 11 4.79 -14.90 5.07
N GLY A 12 4.81 -15.53 6.25
CA GLY A 12 6.01 -15.85 7.03
C GLY A 12 5.64 -16.34 8.42
N PRO A 13 6.38 -17.31 9.01
CA PRO A 13 6.09 -17.86 10.34
C PRO A 13 6.17 -16.83 11.48
N GLU A 14 6.86 -15.72 11.27
CA GLU A 14 6.96 -14.58 12.18
C GLU A 14 5.69 -13.71 12.21
N LEU A 15 4.85 -13.78 11.17
CA LEU A 15 3.59 -13.03 11.09
C LEU A 15 2.46 -13.86 11.70
N GLN A 16 2.47 -13.94 13.03
CA GLN A 16 1.44 -14.62 13.80
C GLN A 16 0.15 -13.79 13.82
N GLY A 17 -0.70 -14.00 12.82
CA GLY A 17 -2.05 -13.42 12.74
C GLY A 17 -2.28 -12.62 11.46
N GLY A 18 -3.11 -11.60 11.58
CA GLY A 18 -3.47 -10.70 10.49
C GLY A 18 -4.10 -9.42 11.00
N LEU A 19 -4.73 -8.66 10.10
CA LEU A 19 -5.45 -7.43 10.40
C LEU A 19 -6.91 -7.59 9.99
N VAL A 20 -7.84 -7.25 10.87
CA VAL A 20 -9.26 -7.09 10.52
C VAL A 20 -9.64 -5.62 10.58
N GLY A 21 -10.21 -5.11 9.49
CA GLY A 21 -10.74 -3.75 9.39
C GLY A 21 -12.25 -3.75 9.50
N VAL A 22 -12.82 -2.87 10.33
CA VAL A 22 -14.28 -2.73 10.48
C VAL A 22 -14.69 -1.29 10.18
N VAL A 23 -15.68 -1.14 9.28
CA VAL A 23 -16.27 0.15 8.93
C VAL A 23 -17.79 0.01 8.98
N GLY A 24 -18.48 0.95 9.62
CA GLY A 24 -19.93 0.87 9.77
C GLY A 24 -20.63 2.21 9.67
N SER A 25 -21.95 2.17 9.83
CA SER A 25 -22.82 3.35 9.79
C SER A 25 -22.46 4.36 10.90
N THR A 26 -22.69 5.65 10.63
CA THR A 26 -22.65 6.70 11.66
C THR A 26 -23.85 6.63 12.61
N ASN A 27 -24.88 5.87 12.26
CA ASN A 27 -26.03 5.58 13.12
C ASN A 27 -26.34 4.06 13.07
N PRO A 28 -25.54 3.23 13.75
CA PRO A 28 -25.68 1.78 13.66
C PRO A 28 -26.89 1.26 14.44
N SER A 29 -27.56 0.26 13.87
CA SER A 29 -28.64 -0.47 14.56
C SER A 29 -28.10 -1.27 15.76
N SER A 30 -28.98 -1.75 16.64
CA SER A 30 -28.56 -2.66 17.72
C SER A 30 -27.91 -3.94 17.19
N GLU A 31 -28.42 -4.45 16.07
CA GLU A 31 -27.91 -5.64 15.40
C GLU A 31 -26.51 -5.41 14.82
N GLU A 32 -26.28 -4.26 14.17
CA GLU A 32 -24.94 -3.91 13.66
C GLU A 32 -23.92 -3.75 14.80
N LYS A 33 -24.35 -3.26 15.96
CA LYS A 33 -23.48 -3.17 17.14
C LYS A 33 -23.11 -4.55 17.67
N SER A 34 -24.07 -5.47 17.79
CA SER A 34 -23.79 -6.85 18.22
C SER A 34 -22.89 -7.58 17.22
N GLU A 35 -23.16 -7.42 15.92
CA GLU A 35 -22.35 -8.02 14.86
C GLU A 35 -20.90 -7.51 14.91
N CYS A 36 -20.70 -6.21 15.16
CA CYS A 36 -19.38 -5.61 15.34
C CYS A 36 -18.63 -6.26 16.51
N VAL A 37 -19.26 -6.33 17.69
CA VAL A 37 -18.63 -6.91 18.89
C VAL A 37 -18.30 -8.37 18.67
N GLU A 38 -19.23 -9.15 18.12
CA GLU A 38 -19.02 -10.58 17.89
C GLU A 38 -17.88 -10.84 16.89
N THR A 39 -17.86 -10.09 15.79
CA THR A 39 -16.82 -10.21 14.76
C THR A 39 -15.46 -9.80 15.31
N VAL A 40 -15.35 -8.62 15.93
CA VAL A 40 -14.08 -8.12 16.46
C VAL A 40 -13.57 -9.03 17.58
N SER A 41 -14.44 -9.53 18.45
CA SER A 41 -14.05 -10.45 19.52
C SER A 41 -13.40 -11.72 18.98
N ARG A 42 -13.97 -12.32 17.93
CA ARG A 42 -13.41 -13.54 17.33
C ARG A 42 -11.97 -13.34 16.86
N TYR A 43 -11.72 -12.30 16.07
CA TYR A 43 -10.38 -12.00 15.55
C TYR A 43 -9.41 -11.52 16.64
N ALA A 44 -9.88 -10.72 17.60
CA ALA A 44 -9.06 -10.24 18.70
C ALA A 44 -8.60 -11.40 19.61
N MET A 45 -9.45 -12.40 19.86
CA MET A 45 -9.09 -13.60 20.61
C MET A 45 -8.06 -14.46 19.87
N ASP A 46 -8.07 -14.44 18.53
CA ASP A 46 -7.05 -15.08 17.70
C ASP A 46 -5.75 -14.25 17.62
N GLY A 47 -5.67 -13.12 18.33
CA GLY A 47 -4.49 -12.24 18.38
C GLY A 47 -4.35 -11.30 17.18
N TRP A 48 -5.40 -11.13 16.37
CA TRP A 48 -5.34 -10.26 15.18
C TRP A 48 -5.40 -8.79 15.56
N ALA A 49 -4.67 -7.97 14.80
CA ALA A 49 -4.77 -6.53 14.93
C ALA A 49 -6.15 -6.04 14.43
N ILE A 50 -6.70 -5.03 15.10
CA ILE A 50 -8.00 -4.45 14.78
C ILE A 50 -7.80 -3.07 14.15
N ALA A 51 -8.38 -2.83 12.99
CA ALA A 51 -8.41 -1.53 12.36
C ALA A 51 -9.83 -0.96 12.34
N ALA A 52 -10.03 0.24 12.87
CA ALA A 52 -11.29 0.96 12.73
C ALA A 52 -11.11 2.47 12.91
N ASP A 53 -12.12 3.24 12.54
CA ASP A 53 -12.17 4.67 12.84
C ASP A 53 -12.77 4.90 14.24
N PRO A 54 -11.98 5.26 15.27
CA PRO A 54 -12.45 5.44 16.65
C PRO A 54 -13.43 6.62 16.80
N PHE A 55 -13.56 7.49 15.79
CA PHE A 55 -14.51 8.59 15.79
C PHE A 55 -15.90 8.18 15.32
N THR A 56 -16.04 7.00 14.70
CA THR A 56 -17.36 6.43 14.36
C THR A 56 -17.91 5.57 15.51
N PRO A 57 -19.24 5.44 15.68
CA PRO A 57 -19.80 4.59 16.72
C PRO A 57 -19.35 3.12 16.62
N ILE A 58 -19.28 2.57 15.40
CA ILE A 58 -18.82 1.20 15.16
C ILE A 58 -17.32 1.05 15.44
N GLY A 59 -16.49 1.99 14.99
CA GLY A 59 -15.05 1.89 15.24
C GLY A 59 -14.68 2.14 16.71
N ARG A 60 -15.47 2.94 17.45
CA ARG A 60 -15.33 3.03 18.91
C ARG A 60 -15.66 1.71 19.60
N LEU A 61 -16.73 1.03 19.17
CA LEU A 61 -17.06 -0.31 19.69
C LEU A 61 -15.93 -1.29 19.40
N ALA A 62 -15.40 -1.31 18.17
CA ALA A 62 -14.27 -2.14 17.82
C ALA A 62 -13.03 -1.86 18.69
N ALA A 63 -12.73 -0.58 18.97
CA ALA A 63 -11.63 -0.21 19.86
C ALA A 63 -11.84 -0.73 21.29
N LEU A 64 -13.04 -0.56 21.84
CA LEU A 64 -13.39 -1.04 23.19
C LEU A 64 -13.37 -2.57 23.28
N THR A 65 -13.68 -3.28 22.19
CA THR A 65 -13.57 -4.74 22.12
C THR A 65 -12.12 -5.20 21.99
N ALA A 66 -11.26 -4.43 21.32
CA ALA A 66 -9.85 -4.75 21.13
C ALA A 66 -9.01 -4.56 22.40
N GLU A 67 -9.29 -3.52 23.20
CA GLU A 67 -8.54 -3.21 24.43
C GLU A 67 -8.39 -4.40 25.40
N PRO A 68 -9.44 -5.12 25.82
CA PRO A 68 -9.30 -6.23 26.76
C PRO A 68 -8.55 -7.43 26.19
N ALA A 69 -8.46 -7.54 24.87
CA ALA A 69 -7.68 -8.59 24.20
C ALA A 69 -6.20 -8.20 24.02
N CYS A 70 -5.80 -6.98 24.40
CA CYS A 70 -4.43 -6.46 24.26
C CYS A 70 -3.86 -6.58 22.84
N VAL A 71 -4.72 -6.56 21.82
CA VAL A 71 -4.30 -6.63 20.42
C VAL A 71 -4.00 -5.25 19.85
N PRO A 72 -3.10 -5.13 18.85
CA PRO A 72 -2.80 -3.84 18.24
C PRO A 72 -4.05 -3.21 17.62
N PHE A 73 -4.28 -1.92 17.88
CA PHE A 73 -5.35 -1.15 17.26
C PHE A 73 -4.79 -0.13 16.25
N VAL A 74 -5.21 -0.25 14.99
CA VAL A 74 -4.82 0.64 13.89
C VAL A 74 -5.95 1.62 13.59
N ARG A 75 -5.69 2.91 13.74
CA ARG A 75 -6.66 3.94 13.36
C ARG A 75 -6.83 3.97 11.85
N LEU A 76 -8.02 3.60 11.36
CA LEU A 76 -8.45 3.96 10.03
C LEU A 76 -8.81 5.45 10.07
N ASN A 77 -7.91 6.30 9.57
CA ASN A 77 -8.30 7.65 9.22
C ASN A 77 -9.32 7.55 8.07
N ASP A 78 -10.34 8.40 8.11
CA ASP A 78 -11.35 8.58 7.07
C ASP A 78 -10.69 8.63 5.69
N ALA A 79 -10.50 7.44 5.10
CA ALA A 79 -10.39 7.29 3.68
C ALA A 79 -11.80 7.45 3.13
N ARG A 80 -12.41 8.64 3.32
CA ARG A 80 -13.05 9.30 2.20
C ARG A 80 -11.97 9.53 1.15
N ARG A 81 -11.48 8.44 0.54
CA ARG A 81 -11.01 8.51 -0.82
C ARG A 81 -12.17 9.20 -1.54
N PRO A 82 -12.00 10.38 -2.17
CA PRO A 82 -12.78 10.59 -3.38
C PRO A 82 -12.60 9.29 -4.17
N GLN A 83 -13.67 8.74 -4.73
CA GLN A 83 -13.54 7.80 -5.83
C GLN A 83 -12.78 8.53 -6.95
N ARG A 84 -11.47 8.73 -6.82
CA ARG A 84 -10.59 8.84 -7.96
C ARG A 84 -10.67 7.44 -8.51
N GLY A 85 -11.53 7.31 -9.52
CA GLY A 85 -11.97 6.04 -10.06
C GLY A 85 -10.80 5.09 -10.16
N ALA A 86 -11.07 3.80 -9.91
CA ALA A 86 -10.23 2.79 -10.51
C ALA A 86 -10.10 3.17 -11.99
N ARG A 87 -9.01 3.85 -12.35
CA ARG A 87 -8.50 3.74 -13.70
C ARG A 87 -8.18 2.28 -13.74
N SER A 88 -9.06 1.54 -14.40
CA SER A 88 -8.78 0.22 -14.90
C SER A 88 -7.35 0.34 -15.43
N MET A 89 -6.40 -0.29 -14.73
CA MET A 89 -5.18 -0.65 -15.41
C MET A 89 -5.71 -1.70 -16.37
N GLU A 90 -6.09 -1.26 -17.58
CA GLU A 90 -6.12 -2.15 -18.71
C GLU A 90 -4.82 -2.92 -18.60
N THR A 91 -4.94 -4.21 -18.34
CA THR A 91 -3.89 -5.18 -18.58
C THR A 91 -3.39 -4.84 -19.97
N THR A 92 -2.22 -4.18 -20.04
CA THR A 92 -1.52 -3.97 -21.29
C THR A 92 -1.27 -5.36 -21.82
N ARG A 93 -2.15 -5.78 -22.74
CA ARG A 93 -1.96 -7.00 -23.51
C ARG A 93 -0.61 -6.80 -24.19
N SER A 94 0.36 -7.63 -23.80
CA SER A 94 1.67 -7.66 -24.45
C SER A 94 1.48 -7.62 -25.95
N PRO A 95 2.14 -6.72 -26.70
CA PRO A 95 2.03 -6.77 -28.13
C PRO A 95 2.69 -8.08 -28.59
N GLU A 96 1.88 -8.87 -29.30
CA GLU A 96 2.32 -10.00 -30.09
C GLU A 96 3.49 -9.52 -30.98
N ARG A 97 4.63 -10.21 -30.91
CA ARG A 97 5.72 -9.98 -31.86
C ARG A 97 5.22 -10.47 -33.21
N ASP A 98 4.80 -9.53 -34.05
CA ASP A 98 4.72 -9.77 -35.47
C ASP A 98 5.71 -8.88 -36.21
N SER A 99 6.26 -9.45 -37.26
CA SER A 99 7.52 -9.06 -37.90
C SER A 99 7.31 -7.94 -38.91
N ALA A 100 8.37 -7.15 -39.14
CA ALA A 100 8.59 -6.20 -40.25
C ALA A 100 7.90 -4.82 -40.16
N ASP A 101 8.67 -3.75 -39.93
CA ASP A 101 9.30 -2.96 -41.00
C ASP A 101 9.93 -1.65 -40.45
N LEU A 102 11.08 -1.29 -41.02
CA LEU A 102 11.94 -0.18 -40.63
C LEU A 102 11.41 1.15 -41.16
N ASN A 103 10.83 2.03 -40.32
CA ASN A 103 11.03 3.49 -40.38
C ASN A 103 10.21 4.25 -39.32
N GLY A 104 10.86 5.15 -38.59
CA GLY A 104 10.19 6.22 -37.82
C GLY A 104 10.48 6.19 -36.31
N SER A 105 11.62 6.75 -35.90
CA SER A 105 11.92 6.99 -34.48
C SER A 105 11.32 8.34 -34.03
N PRO A 106 10.58 8.43 -32.90
CA PRO A 106 9.94 9.67 -32.45
C PRO A 106 10.80 10.53 -31.52
N PHE A 107 12.08 10.21 -31.35
CA PHE A 107 12.98 10.94 -30.44
C PHE A 107 13.86 11.94 -31.21
N PRO A 108 13.81 13.25 -30.89
CA PRO A 108 14.75 14.20 -31.47
C PRO A 108 16.16 13.95 -30.91
N ALA A 109 17.13 13.81 -31.82
CA ALA A 109 18.54 13.67 -31.51
C ALA A 109 19.10 14.95 -30.84
N PRO A 110 20.04 14.85 -29.87
CA PRO A 110 20.74 16.01 -29.34
C PRO A 110 21.66 16.61 -30.41
N THR A 111 21.52 17.92 -30.65
CA THR A 111 22.34 18.69 -31.59
C THR A 111 23.80 18.78 -31.10
N PRO A 112 24.80 18.62 -31.98
CA PRO A 112 26.19 18.90 -31.66
C PRO A 112 26.55 20.32 -32.06
N GLU A 113 27.03 21.15 -31.14
CA GLU A 113 27.95 22.24 -31.51
C GLU A 113 29.15 22.25 -30.56
N ILE A 114 30.28 21.89 -31.17
CA ILE A 114 31.62 21.93 -30.64
C ILE A 114 32.11 23.38 -30.73
N ARG A 115 32.62 23.94 -29.62
CA ARG A 115 33.66 24.98 -29.69
C ARG A 115 34.85 24.57 -28.86
N TYR A 116 35.95 24.29 -29.56
CA TYR A 116 37.28 24.08 -29.01
C TYR A 116 37.94 25.43 -28.69
N SER A 117 38.46 25.55 -27.47
CA SER A 117 39.60 26.36 -27.01
C SER A 117 39.85 25.87 -25.58
N GLY A 118 40.86 25.09 -25.21
CA GLY A 118 42.26 25.12 -25.58
C GLY A 118 43.05 25.71 -24.41
N VAL A 119 43.79 24.86 -23.66
CA VAL A 119 45.08 25.10 -22.95
C VAL A 119 45.19 24.36 -21.60
N GLY A 120 46.19 23.45 -21.51
CA GLY A 120 46.85 22.96 -20.27
C GLY A 120 46.42 21.58 -19.76
N LEU A 121 47.01 20.43 -20.14
CA LEU A 121 48.27 19.82 -19.61
C LEU A 121 48.34 19.95 -18.06
N THR A 122 48.16 18.92 -17.22
CA THR A 122 48.93 17.67 -17.01
C THR A 122 48.19 16.88 -15.90
N GLY A 123 47.92 15.58 -15.96
CA GLY A 123 48.85 14.48 -15.63
C GLY A 123 48.59 13.89 -14.22
N SER A 124 48.57 12.55 -14.12
CA SER A 124 48.55 11.67 -12.90
C SER A 124 47.16 11.34 -12.35
N ARG A 125 46.61 10.11 -12.40
CA ARG A 125 47.08 8.74 -12.02
C ARG A 125 47.55 8.62 -10.57
N ILE A 126 46.73 7.96 -9.73
CA ILE A 126 47.03 6.99 -8.65
C ILE A 126 45.66 6.53 -8.10
N GLU A 127 45.19 5.30 -8.33
CA GLU A 127 45.53 4.00 -7.72
C GLU A 127 45.21 3.86 -6.22
N ASN A 128 44.71 2.66 -5.90
CA ASN A 128 44.02 2.21 -4.70
C ASN A 128 44.79 2.29 -3.37
N GLY A 129 44.02 2.43 -2.29
CA GLY A 129 44.04 1.46 -1.19
C GLY A 129 44.81 1.81 0.08
N GLY A 130 44.15 1.61 1.22
CA GLY A 130 44.78 0.91 2.34
C GLY A 130 44.69 1.54 3.74
N ARG A 131 43.94 0.81 4.59
CA ARG A 131 44.07 0.62 6.05
C ARG A 131 43.72 1.75 7.00
#